data_AF-A0A7X4Z8V8-F1
#
_entry.id   AF-A0A7X4Z8V8-F1
#
_cell.length_a   1.000
_cell.length_b   1.000
_cell.length_c   1.000
_cell.angle_alpha   90.00
_cell.angle_beta   90.00
_cell.angle_gamma   90.00
#
_symmetry.space_group_name_H-M   'P 1'
#
loop_
_entity.id
_entity.type
_entity.pdbx_description
1 polymer ?
#
loop_
_entity_poly.entity_id
_entity_poly.type
_entity_poly.pdbx_seq_one_letter_code
_entity_poly.pdbx_strand_id
1 'polypeptide(L)' 'MAVLSFIEENDLSDKQVYLFCSHGTGGLARSVQDISEVLPESVKVSENVFDVYEDDTASAKEGLLNWLGELQ' A
#
# COMPACT_ATOMS: atom_id res chain seq x y z
N MET A 1 -9.27 8.55 8.71
CA MET A 1 -7.94 7.89 8.63
C MET A 1 -7.04 8.79 7.81
N ALA A 2 -5.81 9.06 8.24
CA ALA A 2 -4.92 10.03 7.57
C ALA A 2 -4.69 9.72 6.08
N VAL A 3 -4.64 8.44 5.72
CA VAL A 3 -4.53 7.99 4.31
C VAL A 3 -5.75 8.37 3.48
N LEU A 4 -6.97 8.28 4.02
CA LEU A 4 -8.18 8.68 3.29
C LEU A 4 -8.19 10.19 3.03
N SER A 5 -7.86 11.00 4.05
CA SER A 5 -7.74 12.45 3.88
C SER A 5 -6.68 12.82 2.85
N PHE A 6 -5.54 12.11 2.83
CA PHE A 6 -4.54 12.28 1.78
C PHE A 6 -5.10 11.99 0.38
N ILE A 7 -5.86 10.90 0.21
CA ILE A 7 -6.48 10.55 -1.06
C ILE A 7 -7.50 11.62 -1.50
N GLU A 8 -8.31 12.12 -0.57
CA GLU A 8 -9.33 13.15 -0.85
C GLU A 8 -8.72 14.51 -1.22
N GLU A 9 -7.59 14.87 -0.61
CA GLU A 9 -6.94 16.18 -0.78
C GLU A 9 -5.96 16.24 -1.96
N ASN A 10 -5.66 15.11 -2.63
CA ASN A 10 -4.67 15.05 -3.70
C ASN A 10 -5.25 14.45 -4.99
N ASP A 11 -4.92 15.04 -6.14
CA ASP A 11 -5.25 14.45 -7.43
C ASP A 11 -4.28 13.31 -7.76
N LEU A 12 -4.81 12.08 -7.70
CA LEU A 12 -4.09 10.85 -8.01
C LEU A 12 -4.39 10.31 -9.41
N SER A 13 -5.14 11.06 -10.23
CA SER A 13 -5.49 10.65 -11.60
C SER A 13 -4.24 10.27 -12.41
N ASP A 14 -4.37 9.22 -13.21
CA ASP A 14 -3.33 8.66 -14.07
C ASP A 14 -2.07 8.16 -13.33
N LYS A 15 -2.12 8.04 -11.99
CA LYS A 15 -1.02 7.45 -11.19
C LYS A 15 -1.23 5.96 -10.97
N GLN A 16 -0.11 5.25 -10.92
CA GLN A 16 -0.04 3.91 -10.37
C GLN A 16 0.27 4.01 -8.87
N VAL A 17 -0.57 3.39 -8.05
CA VAL A 17 -0.46 3.38 -6.58
C VAL A 17 0.02 2.01 -6.13
N TYR A 18 1.00 2.00 -5.23
CA TYR A 18 1.52 0.81 -4.57
C TYR A 18 1.37 0.98 -3.06
N LEU A 19 0.82 -0.05 -2.42
CA LEU A 19 0.59 -0.04 -0.99
C LEU A 19 1.67 -0.88 -0.30
N PHE A 20 2.14 -0.38 0.83
CA PHE A 20 3.03 -1.11 1.71
C PHE A 20 2.83 -0.69 3.17
N CYS A 21 3.08 -1.60 4.12
CA CYS A 21 3.07 -1.23 5.55
C CYS A 21 3.84 -2.21 6.45
N SER A 22 4.21 -1.75 7.64
CA SER A 22 4.46 -2.65 8.77
C SER A 22 3.17 -2.87 9.56
N HIS A 23 2.99 -4.02 10.20
CA HIS A 23 1.80 -4.31 11.00
C HIS A 23 2.10 -5.19 12.23
N GLY A 24 1.35 -5.00 13.32
CA GLY A 24 1.42 -5.84 14.52
C GLY A 24 0.24 -6.82 14.66
N THR A 25 -0.75 -6.74 13.77
CA THR A 25 -1.95 -7.61 13.76
C THR A 25 -2.37 -7.98 12.33
N GLY A 26 -3.32 -8.92 12.20
CA GLY A 26 -3.92 -9.25 10.91
C GLY A 26 -5.02 -8.25 10.53
N GLY A 27 -4.75 -7.34 9.61
CA GLY A 27 -5.72 -6.33 9.15
C GLY A 27 -5.42 -5.67 7.81
N LEU A 28 -4.32 -6.06 7.14
CA LEU A 28 -3.88 -5.45 5.89
C LEU A 28 -4.92 -5.58 4.77
N ALA A 29 -5.43 -6.79 4.55
CA ALA A 29 -6.38 -7.06 3.46
C ALA A 29 -7.61 -6.15 3.52
N ARG A 30 -8.09 -5.84 4.74
CA ARG A 30 -9.22 -4.92 4.94
C ARG A 30 -8.84 -3.48 4.60
N SER A 31 -7.65 -3.05 4.99
CA SER A 31 -7.16 -1.69 4.68
C SER A 31 -6.95 -1.48 3.18
N VAL A 32 -6.42 -2.49 2.48
CA VAL A 32 -6.27 -2.47 1.01
C VAL A 32 -7.63 -2.36 0.33
N GLN A 33 -8.62 -3.10 0.81
CA GLN A 33 -10.00 -3.00 0.30
C GLN A 33 -10.56 -1.59 0.51
N ASP A 34 -10.55 -1.08 1.74
CA ASP A 34 -11.13 0.23 2.06
C ASP A 34 -10.43 1.36 1.28
N ILE A 35 -9.11 1.28 1.04
CA ILE A 35 -8.36 2.24 0.21
C ILE A 35 -8.77 2.14 -1.27
N SER A 36 -8.90 0.93 -1.80
CA SER A 36 -9.29 0.71 -3.19
C SER A 36 -10.71 1.23 -3.48
N GLU A 37 -11.61 1.15 -2.50
CA GLU A 37 -13.00 1.63 -2.61
C GLU A 37 -13.13 3.17 -2.67
N VAL A 38 -12.16 3.91 -2.13
CA VAL A 38 -12.19 5.38 -2.14
C VAL A 38 -11.39 6.01 -3.27
N LEU A 39 -10.53 5.24 -3.93
CA LEU A 39 -9.71 5.75 -5.03
C LEU A 39 -10.56 5.93 -6.29
N PRO A 40 -10.35 7.02 -7.06
CA PRO A 40 -11.04 7.20 -8.34
C PRO A 40 -10.78 6.04 -9.30
N GLU A 41 -11.75 5.70 -10.16
CA GLU A 41 -11.61 4.61 -11.15
C GLU A 41 -10.43 4.79 -12.11
N SER A 42 -9.97 6.03 -12.31
CA SER A 42 -8.79 6.36 -13.12
C SER A 42 -7.46 5.98 -12.46
N VAL A 43 -7.46 5.72 -11.16
CA VAL A 43 -6.27 5.34 -10.41
C VAL A 43 -6.09 3.83 -10.44
N LYS A 44 -4.89 3.39 -10.82
CA LYS A 44 -4.55 1.97 -10.79
C LYS A 44 -3.88 1.63 -9.47
N VAL A 45 -4.50 0.76 -8.70
CA VAL A 45 -3.89 0.20 -7.48
C VAL A 45 -3.27 -1.14 -7.83
N SER A 46 -2.02 -1.35 -7.46
CA SER A 46 -1.36 -2.64 -7.62
C SER A 46 -1.89 -3.64 -6.59
N GLU A 47 -2.18 -4.86 -7.03
CA GLU A 47 -2.45 -5.99 -6.12
C GLU A 47 -1.17 -6.51 -5.45
N ASN A 48 0.02 -6.11 -5.93
CA ASN A 48 1.30 -6.46 -5.32
C ASN A 48 1.58 -5.56 -4.11
N VAL A 49 1.02 -5.92 -2.96
CA VAL A 49 1.19 -5.21 -1.68
C VAL A 49 2.35 -5.82 -0.90
N PHE A 50 3.25 -4.97 -0.39
CA PHE A 50 4.31 -5.39 0.51
C PHE A 50 3.94 -5.14 1.96
N ASP A 51 3.98 -6.17 2.79
CA ASP A 51 3.85 -6.01 4.24
C ASP A 51 4.90 -6.74 5.03
N VAL A 52 5.13 -6.23 6.24
CA VAL A 52 6.05 -6.85 7.19
C VAL A 52 5.49 -6.81 8.60
N TYR A 53 5.56 -7.96 9.28
CA TYR A 53 5.18 -8.05 10.68
C TYR A 53 6.16 -7.27 11.56
N GLU A 54 5.69 -6.76 12.70
CA GLU A 54 6.48 -5.85 13.55
C GLU A 54 7.82 -6.46 13.98
N ASP A 55 7.84 -7.75 14.31
CA ASP A 55 9.06 -8.47 14.72
C ASP A 55 10.08 -8.63 13.57
N ASP A 56 9.60 -8.70 12.33
CA ASP A 56 10.42 -8.91 11.13
C ASP A 56 10.86 -7.60 10.47
N THR A 57 10.34 -6.46 10.93
CA THR A 57 10.56 -5.14 10.31
C THR A 57 12.05 -4.76 10.26
N ALA A 58 12.83 -5.14 11.27
CA ALA A 58 14.27 -4.86 11.33
C ALA A 58 15.07 -5.58 10.21
N SER A 59 14.58 -6.72 9.73
CA SER A 59 15.17 -7.52 8.65
C SER A 59 14.53 -7.30 7.28
N ALA A 60 13.53 -6.42 7.18
CA ALA A 60 12.68 -6.26 5.98
C ALA A 60 13.40 -5.71 4.74
N LYS A 61 14.61 -5.13 4.89
CA LYS A 61 15.28 -4.36 3.84
C LYS A 61 15.41 -5.14 2.52
N GLU A 62 15.85 -6.39 2.58
CA GLU A 62 16.03 -7.21 1.38
C GLU A 62 14.69 -7.53 0.71
N GLY A 63 13.67 -7.90 1.51
CA GLY A 63 12.31 -8.13 1.01
C GLY A 63 11.72 -6.88 0.34
N LEU A 64 11.88 -5.71 0.95
CA LEU A 64 11.41 -4.45 0.39
C LEU A 64 12.12 -4.11 -0.92
N LEU A 65 13.44 -4.31 -1.00
CA LEU A 65 14.20 -4.06 -2.23
C LEU A 65 13.80 -5.02 -3.36
N ASN A 66 13.53 -6.29 -3.03
CA ASN A 66 13.04 -7.26 -4.01
C ASN A 66 11.67 -6.85 -4.54
N TRP A 67 10.73 -6.49 -3.66
CA TRP A 67 9.41 -5.99 -4.05
C TRP A 67 9.50 -4.72 -4.91
N LEU A 68 10.36 -3.76 -4.55
CA LEU A 68 10.61 -2.57 -5.37
C LEU A 68 11.12 -2.91 -6.79
N GLY A 69 11.86 -4.01 -6.94
CA GLY A 69 12.34 -4.50 -8.23
C GLY A 69 11.27 -5.17 -9.10
N GLU A 70 10.11 -5.50 -8.53
CA GLU A 70 8.98 -6.13 -9.22
C GLU A 70 7.93 -5.10 -9.70
N LEU A 71 8.06 -3.82 -9.31
CA LEU A 71 7.12 -2.78 -9.69
C LEU A 71 7.25 -2.47 -11.19
N GLN A 72 6.11 -2.21 -11.85
CA GLN A 72 5.98 -1.99 -13.31
C GLN A 72 5.69 -0.54 -13.68
#